data_AF-A0A2S9FKS7-F1
#
_entry.id   AF-A0A2S9FKS7-F1
#
_cell.length_a   1.000
_cell.length_b   1.000
_cell.length_c   1.000
_cell.angle_alpha   90.00
_cell.angle_beta   90.00
_cell.angle_gamma   90.00
#
_symmetry.space_group_name_H-M   'P 1'
#
loop_
_entity.id
_entity.type
_entity.pdbx_description
1 polymer ?
#
loop_
_entity_poly.entity_id
_entity_poly.type
_entity_poly.pdbx_seq_one_letter_code
_entity_poly.pdbx_strand_id
1 'polypeptide(L)'
;NEIWRVHPDGGEPQRVAADLGVPDAVKFDADGFIVSTQVASGQVLRIDPRNGEKTVLAQLNPGLDNLTFVGDRLFASNFTGEITEILTGGQTSTVLPGGLNWPLDLTVSDGRLFVADGTYFYAVTPEGSLQTVGMLFSPGYPGFLRGIDAVGAGEFVVTTSGGQVARYRP
;
A
#
# COMPACT_ATOMS: atom_id res chain seq x y z
N ASN A 1 -6.87 7.42 10.86
CA ASN A 1 -6.99 6.03 10.35
C ASN A 1 -8.07 5.29 11.11
N GLU A 2 -9.30 5.34 10.62
CA GLU A 2 -10.50 4.83 11.30
C GLU A 2 -11.48 4.26 10.27
N ILE A 3 -12.36 3.36 10.71
CA ILE A 3 -13.52 2.90 9.95
C ILE A 3 -14.77 3.36 10.69
N TRP A 4 -15.70 3.96 9.96
CA TRP A 4 -16.95 4.52 10.46
C TRP A 4 -18.14 3.84 9.79
N ARG A 5 -19.25 3.72 10.52
CA ARG A 5 -20.54 3.31 9.98
C ARG A 5 -21.55 4.45 10.08
N VAL A 6 -22.34 4.62 9.02
CA VAL A 6 -23.37 5.64 8.92
C VAL A 6 -24.67 4.95 8.53
N HIS A 7 -25.77 5.33 9.18
CA HIS A 7 -27.08 4.79 8.82
C HIS A 7 -27.51 5.36 7.44
N PRO A 8 -28.14 4.58 6.55
CA PRO A 8 -28.53 5.04 5.22
C PRO A 8 -29.45 6.26 5.22
N ASP A 9 -30.33 6.36 6.20
CA ASP A 9 -31.25 7.50 6.37
C ASP A 9 -30.60 8.70 7.09
N GLY A 10 -29.30 8.65 7.35
CA GLY A 10 -28.55 9.67 8.11
C GLY A 10 -28.59 9.45 9.63
N GLY A 11 -28.05 10.43 10.37
CA GLY A 11 -27.83 10.35 11.82
C GLY A 11 -26.36 10.44 12.18
N GLU A 12 -26.05 10.39 13.48
CA GLU A 12 -24.68 10.50 13.98
C GLU A 12 -23.82 9.29 13.54
N PRO A 13 -22.72 9.50 12.80
CA PRO A 13 -21.78 8.44 12.45
C PRO A 13 -21.20 7.78 13.69
N GLN A 14 -21.05 6.46 13.63
CA GLN A 14 -20.42 5.70 14.70
C GLN A 14 -19.07 5.16 14.27
N ARG A 15 -18.05 5.42 15.08
CA ARG A 15 -16.73 4.81 14.88
C ARG A 15 -16.77 3.32 15.21
N VAL A 16 -16.33 2.49 14.27
CA VAL A 16 -16.28 1.03 14.40
C VAL A 16 -14.89 0.57 14.83
N ALA A 17 -13.85 1.11 14.21
CA ALA A 17 -12.46 0.79 14.50
C ALA A 17 -11.56 2.01 14.36
N ALA A 18 -10.51 2.07 15.18
CA ALA A 18 -9.48 3.10 15.16
C ALA A 18 -8.08 2.46 15.17
N ASP A 19 -7.02 3.27 15.17
CA ASP A 19 -5.63 2.81 15.24
C ASP A 19 -5.26 1.84 14.10
N LEU A 20 -5.69 2.22 12.90
CA LEU A 20 -5.53 1.43 11.68
C LEU A 20 -4.32 1.88 10.85
N GLY A 21 -3.83 0.99 9.99
CA GLY A 21 -2.66 1.21 9.14
C GLY A 21 -3.02 1.87 7.80
N VAL A 22 -3.82 2.94 7.83
CA VAL A 22 -4.43 3.60 6.66
C VAL A 22 -5.37 2.64 5.91
N PRO A 23 -6.64 2.50 6.35
CA PRO A 23 -7.60 1.64 5.67
C PRO A 23 -8.04 2.26 4.34
N ASP A 24 -7.96 1.49 3.26
CA ASP A 24 -8.28 1.85 1.87
C ASP A 24 -9.50 1.11 1.32
N ALA A 25 -9.71 -0.13 1.76
CA ALA A 25 -10.86 -0.92 1.37
C ALA A 25 -11.54 -1.59 2.56
N VAL A 26 -12.84 -1.79 2.41
CA VAL A 26 -13.69 -2.57 3.32
C VAL A 26 -14.57 -3.51 2.50
N LYS A 27 -14.68 -4.77 2.93
CA LYS A 27 -15.69 -5.75 2.49
C LYS A 27 -16.24 -6.47 3.71
N PHE A 28 -17.32 -7.21 3.54
CA PHE A 28 -17.82 -8.12 4.57
C PHE A 28 -17.57 -9.56 4.15
N ASP A 29 -17.10 -10.39 5.08
CA ASP A 29 -17.11 -11.83 4.88
C ASP A 29 -18.51 -12.42 5.12
N ALA A 30 -18.65 -13.74 4.94
CA ALA A 30 -19.92 -14.45 5.06
C ALA A 30 -20.52 -14.41 6.48
N ASP A 31 -19.70 -14.17 7.52
CA ASP A 31 -20.14 -14.06 8.92
C ASP A 31 -20.48 -12.61 9.32
N GLY A 32 -20.32 -11.66 8.39
CA GLY A 32 -20.56 -10.24 8.60
C GLY A 32 -19.44 -9.51 9.31
N PHE A 33 -18.22 -10.05 9.34
CA PHE A 33 -17.04 -9.30 9.81
C PHE A 33 -16.51 -8.41 8.71
N ILE A 34 -15.97 -7.25 9.07
CA ILE A 34 -15.29 -6.36 8.12
C ILE A 34 -13.93 -6.98 7.79
N VAL A 35 -13.60 -7.10 6.51
CA VAL A 35 -12.25 -7.37 6.04
C VAL A 35 -11.70 -6.13 5.37
N SER A 36 -10.54 -5.68 5.81
CA SER A 36 -9.96 -4.40 5.41
C SER A 36 -8.45 -4.48 5.26
N THR A 37 -7.96 -4.06 4.09
CA THR A 37 -6.55 -3.82 3.80
C THR A 37 -6.06 -2.58 4.52
N GLN A 38 -4.79 -2.59 4.91
CA GLN A 38 -4.12 -1.51 5.62
C GLN A 38 -2.91 -1.09 4.78
N VAL A 39 -3.03 0.01 4.04
CA VAL A 39 -2.06 0.37 3.01
C VAL A 39 -0.66 0.54 3.58
N ALA A 40 -0.52 1.26 4.68
CA ALA A 40 0.77 1.62 5.23
C ALA A 40 1.45 0.43 5.94
N SER A 41 0.68 -0.40 6.64
CA SER A 41 1.24 -1.53 7.39
C SER A 41 1.33 -2.82 6.57
N GLY A 42 0.64 -2.92 5.43
CA GLY A 42 0.54 -4.15 4.64
C GLY A 42 -0.34 -5.24 5.29
N GLN A 43 -1.05 -4.93 6.37
CA GLN A 43 -1.92 -5.90 7.03
C GLN A 43 -3.24 -6.05 6.29
N VAL A 44 -3.77 -7.28 6.25
CA VAL A 44 -5.19 -7.52 5.97
C VAL A 44 -5.85 -7.94 7.26
N LEU A 45 -6.81 -7.13 7.72
CA LEU A 45 -7.47 -7.29 9.01
C LEU A 45 -8.88 -7.83 8.82
N ARG A 46 -9.29 -8.72 9.73
CA ARG A 46 -10.69 -9.06 10.00
C ARG A 46 -11.12 -8.34 11.27
N ILE A 47 -12.21 -7.60 11.23
CA ILE A 47 -12.66 -6.71 12.29
C ILE A 47 -14.11 -7.03 12.63
N ASP A 48 -14.42 -7.25 13.90
CA ASP A 48 -15.79 -7.40 14.35
C ASP A 48 -16.48 -6.02 14.36
N PRO A 49 -17.52 -5.79 13.55
CA PRO A 49 -18.18 -4.49 13.50
C PRO A 49 -18.99 -4.16 14.77
N ARG A 50 -19.14 -5.10 15.70
CA ARG A 50 -19.93 -4.96 16.93
C ARG A 50 -19.10 -4.35 18.06
N ASN A 51 -17.83 -4.73 18.17
CA ASN A 51 -16.94 -4.31 19.27
C ASN A 51 -15.61 -3.70 18.79
N GLY A 52 -15.27 -3.77 17.50
CA GLY A 52 -14.05 -3.24 16.92
C GLY A 52 -12.80 -4.10 17.12
N GLU A 53 -12.93 -5.32 17.66
CA GLU A 53 -11.82 -6.27 17.80
C GLU A 53 -11.26 -6.66 16.44
N LYS A 54 -9.93 -6.78 16.36
CA LYS A 54 -9.20 -6.98 15.11
C LYS A 54 -8.36 -8.26 15.18
N THR A 55 -8.39 -9.03 14.11
CA THR A 55 -7.52 -10.19 13.88
C THR A 55 -6.75 -9.96 12.59
N VAL A 56 -5.44 -10.23 12.58
CA VAL A 56 -4.64 -10.18 11.35
C VAL A 56 -4.89 -11.47 10.56
N LEU A 57 -5.40 -11.35 9.34
CA LEU A 57 -5.55 -12.47 8.42
C LEU A 57 -4.25 -12.76 7.67
N ALA A 58 -3.54 -11.72 7.25
CA ALA A 58 -2.25 -11.83 6.57
C ALA A 58 -1.41 -10.57 6.76
N GLN A 59 -0.10 -10.75 6.64
CA GLN A 59 0.88 -9.67 6.51
C GLN A 59 1.45 -9.71 5.09
N LEU A 60 1.15 -8.68 4.29
CA LEU A 60 1.62 -8.49 2.93
C LEU A 60 2.61 -7.33 2.87
N ASN A 61 3.12 -7.05 1.67
CA ASN A 61 3.92 -5.85 1.42
C ASN A 61 3.03 -4.58 1.56
N PRO A 62 3.57 -3.47 2.11
CA PRO A 62 2.88 -2.19 2.11
C PRO A 62 2.48 -1.73 0.70
N GLY A 63 1.47 -0.85 0.64
CA GLY A 63 0.83 -0.34 -0.57
C GLY A 63 -0.32 -1.19 -1.10
N LEU A 64 -1.03 -1.86 -0.19
CA LEU A 64 -2.32 -2.47 -0.52
C LEU A 64 -3.29 -1.43 -1.11
N ASP A 65 -4.25 -1.89 -1.91
CA ASP A 65 -5.23 -1.02 -2.60
C ASP A 65 -6.67 -1.48 -2.38
N ASN A 66 -6.93 -2.77 -2.61
CA ASN A 66 -8.27 -3.32 -2.49
C ASN A 66 -8.24 -4.78 -2.09
N LEU A 67 -9.42 -5.31 -1.80
CA LEU A 67 -9.63 -6.74 -1.62
C LEU A 67 -11.02 -7.15 -2.08
N THR A 68 -11.15 -8.42 -2.45
CA THR A 68 -12.43 -9.03 -2.80
C THR A 68 -12.48 -10.50 -2.45
N PHE A 69 -13.70 -11.01 -2.32
CA PHE A 69 -13.97 -12.43 -2.21
C PHE A 69 -14.41 -13.01 -3.56
N VAL A 70 -13.99 -14.25 -3.84
CA VAL A 70 -14.54 -15.09 -4.91
C VAL A 70 -14.95 -16.41 -4.30
N GLY A 71 -16.24 -16.53 -3.95
CA GLY A 71 -16.68 -17.59 -3.04
C GLY A 71 -16.09 -17.37 -1.65
N ASP A 72 -15.37 -18.37 -1.14
CA ASP A 72 -14.65 -18.34 0.14
C ASP A 72 -13.20 -17.83 0.03
N ARG A 73 -12.70 -17.65 -1.19
CA ARG A 73 -11.31 -17.22 -1.45
C ARG A 73 -11.18 -15.71 -1.32
N LEU A 74 -10.13 -15.26 -0.64
CA LEU A 74 -9.82 -13.85 -0.41
C LEU A 74 -8.61 -13.42 -1.23
N PHE A 75 -8.76 -12.32 -1.97
CA PHE A 75 -7.68 -11.72 -2.75
C PHE A 75 -7.48 -10.28 -2.36
N ALA A 76 -6.23 -9.84 -2.30
CA ALA A 76 -5.85 -8.45 -2.11
C ALA A 76 -5.01 -7.96 -3.29
N SER A 77 -5.23 -6.72 -3.71
CA SER A 77 -4.41 -6.01 -4.70
C SER A 77 -3.44 -5.05 -4.02
N ASN A 78 -2.35 -4.75 -4.71
CA ASN A 78 -1.37 -3.75 -4.33
C ASN A 78 -1.22 -2.71 -5.46
N PHE A 79 -0.81 -1.49 -5.12
CA PHE A 79 -0.44 -0.44 -6.08
C PHE A 79 0.66 -0.83 -7.05
N THR A 80 1.47 -1.84 -6.71
CA THR A 80 2.43 -2.44 -7.64
C THR A 80 1.77 -3.28 -8.74
N GLY A 81 0.45 -3.44 -8.72
CA GLY A 81 -0.29 -4.34 -9.59
C GLY A 81 -0.28 -5.80 -9.11
N GLU A 82 0.40 -6.10 -7.99
CA GLU A 82 0.40 -7.45 -7.42
C GLU A 82 -1.02 -7.86 -7.00
N ILE A 83 -1.37 -9.12 -7.26
CA ILE A 83 -2.57 -9.77 -6.73
C ILE A 83 -2.12 -10.97 -5.92
N THR A 84 -2.50 -10.99 -4.65
CA THR A 84 -2.16 -12.07 -3.71
C THR A 84 -3.44 -12.70 -3.16
N GLU A 85 -3.53 -14.02 -3.26
CA GLU A 85 -4.53 -14.82 -2.57
C GLU A 85 -4.10 -15.03 -1.11
N ILE A 86 -5.03 -14.83 -0.19
CA ILE A 86 -4.86 -15.07 1.24
C ILE A 86 -5.57 -16.38 1.58
N LEU A 87 -4.79 -17.37 1.98
CA LEU A 87 -5.22 -18.72 2.30
C LEU A 87 -5.54 -18.85 3.80
N THR A 88 -6.22 -19.93 4.16
CA THR A 88 -6.50 -20.26 5.56
C THR A 88 -5.22 -20.36 6.39
N GLY A 89 -5.23 -19.83 7.61
CA GLY A 89 -4.07 -19.81 8.51
C GLY A 89 -3.04 -18.72 8.19
N GLY A 90 -3.37 -17.78 7.28
CA GLY A 90 -2.54 -16.62 6.96
C GLY A 90 -1.40 -16.89 5.98
N GLN A 91 -1.39 -18.08 5.37
CA GLN A 91 -0.53 -18.36 4.21
C GLN A 91 -0.99 -17.52 3.02
N THR A 92 -0.07 -17.23 2.10
CA THR A 92 -0.35 -16.38 0.93
C THR A 92 0.17 -17.05 -0.34
N SER A 93 -0.49 -16.75 -1.45
CA SER A 93 -0.07 -17.19 -2.78
C SER A 93 -0.16 -16.02 -3.76
N THR A 94 0.96 -15.64 -4.36
CA THR A 94 0.97 -14.61 -5.40
C THR A 94 0.33 -15.17 -6.67
N VAL A 95 -0.78 -14.56 -7.09
CA VAL A 95 -1.52 -14.90 -8.31
C VAL A 95 -1.00 -14.12 -9.50
N LEU A 96 -0.70 -12.84 -9.28
CA LEU A 96 -0.06 -11.97 -10.25
C LEU A 96 1.07 -11.23 -9.55
N PRO A 97 2.34 -11.37 -9.99
CA PRO A 97 3.43 -10.60 -9.40
C PRO A 97 3.27 -9.12 -9.71
N GLY A 98 3.64 -8.27 -8.74
CA GLY A 98 3.74 -6.83 -8.96
C GLY A 98 4.92 -6.43 -9.84
N GLY A 99 4.98 -5.16 -10.20
CA GLY A 99 6.06 -4.58 -10.96
C GLY A 99 6.01 -3.05 -10.98
N LEU A 100 6.69 -2.47 -11.98
CA LEU A 100 6.65 -1.04 -12.25
C LEU A 100 5.32 -0.70 -12.94
N ASN A 101 4.60 0.29 -12.43
CA ASN A 101 3.32 0.72 -13.00
C ASN A 101 3.47 1.97 -13.86
N TRP A 102 4.27 2.92 -13.39
CA TRP A 102 4.57 4.17 -14.08
C TRP A 102 6.07 4.48 -13.93
N PRO A 103 6.97 3.74 -14.59
CA PRO A 103 8.40 4.06 -14.57
C PRO A 103 8.61 5.36 -15.36
N LEU A 104 8.60 6.47 -14.64
CA LEU A 104 8.52 7.82 -15.21
C LEU A 104 9.91 8.42 -15.42
N ASP A 105 10.86 8.11 -14.53
CA ASP A 105 12.23 8.57 -14.62
C ASP A 105 13.19 7.65 -13.84
N LEU A 106 14.49 7.75 -14.14
CA LEU A 106 15.53 6.97 -13.50
C LEU A 106 16.80 7.79 -13.28
N THR A 107 17.58 7.44 -12.26
CA THR A 107 18.90 8.02 -12.00
C THR A 107 19.84 6.98 -11.40
N VAL A 108 21.14 7.22 -11.48
CA VAL A 108 22.15 6.34 -10.88
C VAL A 108 22.90 7.10 -9.79
N SER A 109 22.97 6.52 -8.60
CA SER A 109 23.75 7.04 -7.48
C SER A 109 24.43 5.88 -6.75
N ASP A 110 25.69 6.05 -6.36
CA ASP A 110 26.49 5.04 -5.66
C ASP A 110 26.47 3.65 -6.33
N GLY A 111 26.46 3.63 -7.66
CA GLY A 111 26.43 2.39 -8.46
C GLY A 111 25.10 1.64 -8.45
N ARG A 112 24.03 2.24 -7.90
CA ARG A 112 22.67 1.68 -7.89
C ARG A 112 21.76 2.50 -8.82
N LEU A 113 20.94 1.79 -9.59
CA LEU A 113 19.88 2.39 -10.39
C LEU A 113 18.67 2.65 -9.50
N PHE A 114 18.11 3.85 -9.57
CA PHE A 114 16.88 4.24 -8.89
C PHE A 114 15.80 4.56 -9.93
N VAL A 115 14.56 4.22 -9.61
CA VAL A 115 13.41 4.40 -10.52
C VAL A 115 12.29 5.10 -9.77
N ALA A 116 11.81 6.21 -10.34
CA ALA A 116 10.57 6.85 -9.93
C ALA A 116 9.40 6.15 -10.61
N ASP A 117 8.58 5.46 -9.82
CA ASP A 117 7.44 4.67 -10.28
C ASP A 117 6.10 5.29 -9.84
N GLY A 118 6.01 6.62 -9.80
CA GLY A 118 4.82 7.31 -9.30
C GLY A 118 4.65 7.14 -7.80
N THR A 119 3.82 6.19 -7.36
CA THR A 119 3.53 5.95 -5.94
C THR A 119 4.67 5.26 -5.20
N TYR A 120 5.64 4.70 -5.94
CA TYR A 120 6.83 4.05 -5.39
C TYR A 120 8.12 4.70 -5.89
N PHE A 121 9.13 4.60 -5.04
CA PHE A 121 10.51 4.89 -5.37
C PHE A 121 11.35 3.63 -5.12
N TYR A 122 11.99 3.12 -6.16
CA TYR A 122 12.75 1.87 -6.12
C TYR A 122 14.24 2.09 -6.29
N ALA A 123 15.02 1.23 -5.66
CA ALA A 123 16.37 0.93 -6.04
C ALA A 123 16.38 -0.46 -6.70
N VAL A 124 17.05 -0.58 -7.83
CA VAL A 124 17.23 -1.85 -8.52
C VAL A 124 18.44 -2.56 -7.92
N THR A 125 18.27 -3.81 -7.49
CA THR A 125 19.37 -4.64 -6.96
C THR A 125 20.29 -5.10 -8.09
N PRO A 126 21.52 -5.57 -7.79
CA PRO A 126 22.42 -6.11 -8.81
C PRO A 126 21.81 -7.25 -9.65
N GLU A 127 20.86 -7.99 -9.08
CA GLU A 127 20.13 -9.09 -9.71
C GLU A 127 18.95 -8.61 -10.57
N GLY A 128 18.69 -7.29 -10.61
CA GLY A 128 17.59 -6.68 -11.36
C GLY A 128 16.26 -6.63 -10.62
N SER A 129 16.21 -7.04 -9.34
CA SER A 129 14.99 -6.98 -8.53
C SER A 129 14.71 -5.57 -8.01
N LEU A 130 13.45 -5.27 -7.72
CA LEU A 130 13.03 -3.98 -7.19
C LEU A 130 13.04 -3.99 -5.65
N GLN A 131 13.84 -3.11 -5.05
CA GLN A 131 13.81 -2.83 -3.62
C GLN A 131 13.09 -1.50 -3.38
N THR A 132 11.97 -1.51 -2.66
CA THR A 132 11.27 -0.28 -2.25
C THR A 132 12.16 0.53 -1.33
N VAL A 133 12.43 1.79 -1.70
CA VAL A 133 13.17 2.77 -0.90
C VAL A 133 12.19 3.72 -0.21
N GLY A 134 11.07 4.02 -0.87
CA GLY A 134 9.96 4.77 -0.29
C GLY A 134 8.70 4.60 -1.12
N MET A 135 7.54 4.86 -0.53
CA MET A 135 6.26 4.87 -1.23
C MET A 135 5.33 5.93 -0.65
N LEU A 136 4.18 6.16 -1.28
CA LEU A 136 3.23 7.23 -0.96
C LEU A 136 2.92 7.42 0.54
N PHE A 137 2.87 6.33 1.30
CA PHE A 137 2.57 6.35 2.74
C PHE A 137 3.80 6.17 3.63
N SER A 138 5.01 6.10 3.06
CA SER A 138 6.25 6.21 3.81
C SER A 138 6.34 7.62 4.41
N PRO A 139 6.81 7.75 5.67
CA PRO A 139 7.05 9.05 6.27
C PRO A 139 7.97 9.92 5.41
N GLY A 140 7.56 11.16 5.15
CA GLY A 140 8.37 12.12 4.39
C GLY A 140 8.41 11.87 2.88
N TYR A 141 7.62 10.93 2.34
CA TYR A 141 7.51 10.77 0.88
C TYR A 141 6.96 12.06 0.25
N PRO A 142 7.61 12.63 -0.77
CA PRO A 142 7.30 13.98 -1.25
C PRO A 142 6.04 14.05 -2.12
N GLY A 143 5.41 12.92 -2.43
CA GLY A 143 4.28 12.78 -3.34
C GLY A 143 4.65 11.91 -4.54
N PHE A 144 3.70 11.71 -5.47
CA PHE A 144 3.90 10.76 -6.58
C PHE A 144 5.05 11.26 -7.46
N LEU A 145 6.16 10.54 -7.47
CA LEU A 145 7.36 10.96 -8.16
C LEU A 145 7.16 10.92 -9.67
N ARG A 146 7.72 11.92 -10.36
CA ARG A 146 7.68 12.08 -11.82
C ARG A 146 9.09 12.07 -12.39
N GLY A 147 9.90 13.03 -11.98
CA GLY A 147 11.32 13.14 -12.33
C GLY A 147 12.20 13.01 -11.10
N ILE A 148 13.41 12.48 -11.29
CA ILE A 148 14.40 12.30 -10.23
C ILE A 148 15.80 12.60 -10.75
N ASP A 149 16.61 13.25 -9.92
CA ASP A 149 18.04 13.39 -10.16
C ASP A 149 18.82 13.23 -8.87
N ALA A 150 19.90 12.46 -8.92
CA ALA A 150 20.77 12.24 -7.78
C ALA A 150 21.70 13.45 -7.62
N VAL A 151 21.65 14.09 -6.45
CA VAL A 151 22.51 15.25 -6.14
C VAL A 151 23.56 14.93 -5.07
N GLY A 152 23.54 13.70 -4.54
CA GLY A 152 24.50 13.18 -3.59
C GLY A 152 24.19 11.73 -3.22
N ALA A 153 25.01 11.15 -2.34
CA ALA A 153 24.78 9.81 -1.81
C ALA A 153 23.47 9.77 -1.02
N GLY A 154 22.48 9.01 -1.52
CA GLY A 154 21.14 8.93 -0.95
C GLY A 154 20.34 10.24 -0.96
N GLU A 155 20.76 11.26 -1.72
CA GLU A 155 20.06 12.54 -1.83
C GLU A 155 19.59 12.80 -3.25
N PHE A 156 18.30 13.11 -3.39
CA PHE A 156 17.66 13.29 -4.67
C PHE A 156 16.95 14.65 -4.73
N VAL A 157 16.95 15.28 -5.91
CA VAL A 157 15.97 16.31 -6.26
C VAL A 157 14.90 15.64 -7.10
N VAL A 158 13.64 15.84 -6.73
CA VAL A 158 12.51 15.15 -7.35
C VAL A 158 11.43 16.14 -7.77
N THR A 159 10.68 15.76 -8.80
CA THR A 159 9.43 16.43 -9.17
C THR A 159 8.25 15.50 -8.90
N THR A 160 7.09 16.07 -8.59
CA THR A 160 5.91 15.28 -8.21
C THR A 160 4.71 15.59 -9.11
N SER A 161 3.69 14.71 -9.10
CA SER A 161 2.42 14.96 -9.79
C SER A 161 1.65 16.17 -9.24
N GLY A 162 1.98 16.65 -8.04
CA GLY A 162 1.41 17.85 -7.44
C GLY A 162 2.09 19.15 -7.92
N GLY A 163 3.09 19.06 -8.80
CA GLY A 163 3.80 20.22 -9.35
C GLY A 163 4.90 20.76 -8.44
N GLN A 164 5.31 20.03 -7.41
CA GLN A 164 6.41 20.42 -6.53
C GLN A 164 7.77 19.97 -7.06
N VAL A 165 8.81 20.73 -6.70
CA VAL A 165 10.23 20.31 -6.76
C VAL A 165 10.74 20.23 -5.32
N ALA A 166 11.27 19.08 -4.91
CA ALA A 166 11.68 18.85 -3.52
C ALA A 166 13.03 18.13 -3.44
N ARG A 167 13.77 18.37 -2.34
CA ARG A 167 14.86 17.48 -1.94
C ARG A 167 14.28 16.31 -1.16
N TYR A 168 14.71 15.10 -1.47
CA TYR A 168 14.26 13.88 -0.83
C TYR A 168 15.45 13.01 -0.42
N ARG A 169 15.37 12.48 0.80
CA ARG A 169 16.32 11.52 1.37
C ARG A 169 15.47 10.40 1.99
N PRO A 170 15.24 9.31 1.24
CA PRO A 170 14.39 8.23 1.70
C PRO A 170 15.00 7.45 2.88
#